data_AF-A0A3M1VMG4-F1
#
_entry.id   AF-A0A3M1VMG4-F1
#
_cell.length_a   1.000
_cell.length_b   1.000
_cell.length_c   1.000
_cell.angle_alpha   90.00
_cell.angle_beta   90.00
_cell.angle_gamma   90.00
#
_symmetry.space_group_name_H-M   'P 1'
#
loop_
_entity.id
_entity.type
_entity.pdbx_description
1 polymer ?
#
loop_
_entity_poly.entity_id
_entity_poly.type
_entity_poly.pdbx_seq_one_letter_code
_entity_poly.pdbx_strand_id
1 'polypeptide(L)'
;MQSVRKHILTVACLLILLFVLAGGKVRRFLGKIYLGAPLVLLNNYVRSVYYSYDDKNCVQYLWQKRIKIKPVGRKNFRDGCFISDLVVIKGGFGTPLFASCRLAKALVRFERQVLQPLAWDYFGVAIKEIEQAGAYNCRPVRGRKFLMSEHAFANAIDITGFKFKDGYEIKIKENWDTPGRAAKFLRDVSKHACLYFTSVVTPDDNSAHSDHFHFSVGLFGNCTGN
;
A
#
# COMPACT_ATOMS: atom_id res chain seq x y z
N MET A 1 -35.47 -15.62 13.88
CA MET A 1 -34.24 -14.93 14.37
C MET A 1 -33.71 -15.47 15.71
N GLN A 2 -34.54 -15.84 16.70
CA GLN A 2 -34.07 -16.38 17.99
C GLN A 2 -33.42 -17.78 17.91
N SER A 3 -33.93 -18.69 17.06
CA SER A 3 -33.39 -20.05 16.90
C SER A 3 -31.97 -20.07 16.31
N VAL A 4 -31.71 -19.26 15.28
CA VAL A 4 -30.37 -19.09 14.69
C VAL A 4 -29.37 -18.53 15.70
N ARG A 5 -29.80 -17.57 16.53
CA ARG A 5 -28.97 -16.98 17.59
C ARG A 5 -28.59 -18.01 18.66
N LYS A 6 -29.53 -18.87 19.07
CA LYS A 6 -29.26 -19.99 20.01
C LYS A 6 -28.27 -20.99 19.41
N HIS A 7 -28.42 -21.38 18.14
CA HIS A 7 -27.48 -22.29 17.50
C HIS A 7 -26.06 -21.73 17.38
N ILE A 8 -25.93 -20.44 17.02
CA ILE A 8 -24.62 -19.78 16.96
C ILE A 8 -23.95 -19.75 18.35
N LEU A 9 -24.71 -19.44 19.40
CA LEU A 9 -24.23 -19.44 20.79
C LEU A 9 -23.79 -20.84 21.25
N THR A 10 -24.57 -21.88 20.94
CA THR A 10 -24.24 -23.28 21.30
C THR A 10 -22.97 -23.76 20.58
N VAL A 11 -22.83 -23.48 19.29
CA VAL A 11 -21.64 -23.83 18.50
C VAL A 11 -20.40 -23.07 19.01
N ALA A 12 -20.53 -21.78 19.33
CA ALA A 12 -19.45 -20.99 19.90
C ALA A 12 -19.00 -21.53 21.27
N CYS A 13 -19.94 -21.89 22.16
CA CYS A 13 -19.62 -22.51 23.45
C CYS A 13 -18.91 -23.85 23.31
N LEU A 14 -19.34 -24.72 22.39
CA LEU A 14 -18.70 -26.01 22.13
C LEU A 14 -17.28 -25.84 21.59
N LEU A 15 -17.05 -24.88 20.69
CA LEU A 15 -15.73 -24.58 20.16
C LEU A 15 -14.78 -24.01 21.23
N ILE A 16 -15.29 -23.16 22.13
CA ILE A 16 -14.53 -22.65 23.28
C ILE A 16 -14.18 -23.79 24.25
N LEU A 17 -15.12 -24.66 24.56
CA LEU A 17 -14.90 -25.81 25.45
C LEU A 17 -13.85 -26.77 24.88
N LEU A 18 -13.95 -27.09 23.58
CA LEU A 18 -12.96 -27.90 22.86
C LEU A 18 -11.57 -27.26 22.85
N PHE A 19 -11.50 -25.92 22.75
CA PHE A 19 -10.23 -25.18 22.82
C PHE A 19 -9.61 -25.16 24.22
N VAL A 20 -10.43 -25.12 25.29
CA VAL A 20 -9.98 -25.16 26.68
C VAL A 20 -9.47 -26.57 27.05
N LEU A 21 -10.15 -27.62 26.57
CA LEU A 21 -9.80 -29.01 26.84
C LEU A 21 -8.68 -29.56 25.93
N ALA A 22 -8.34 -28.85 24.86
CA ALA A 22 -7.27 -29.24 23.94
C ALA A 22 -5.87 -29.12 24.56
N GLY A 23 -5.07 -30.20 24.49
CA GLY A 23 -3.66 -30.18 24.90
C GLY A 23 -2.81 -29.15 24.12
N GLY A 24 -1.67 -28.73 24.67
CA GLY A 24 -0.91 -27.55 24.19
C GLY A 24 -0.56 -27.52 22.69
N LYS A 25 -0.30 -28.68 22.06
CA LYS A 25 -0.11 -28.78 20.60
C LYS A 25 -1.41 -28.52 19.83
N VAL A 26 -2.51 -29.10 20.26
CA VAL A 26 -3.85 -28.91 19.67
C VAL A 26 -4.34 -27.49 19.91
N ARG A 27 -4.10 -26.90 21.08
CA ARG A 27 -4.44 -25.50 21.38
C ARG A 27 -3.62 -24.51 20.53
N ARG A 28 -2.33 -24.77 20.27
CA ARG A 28 -1.52 -24.00 19.30
C ARG A 28 -2.03 -24.15 17.87
N PHE A 29 -2.41 -25.36 17.47
CA PHE A 29 -2.91 -25.65 16.14
C PHE A 29 -4.29 -25.01 15.90
N LEU A 30 -5.24 -25.21 16.82
CA LEU A 30 -6.56 -24.58 16.83
C LEU A 30 -6.45 -23.06 16.98
N GLY A 31 -5.51 -22.53 17.77
CA GLY A 31 -5.30 -21.08 17.89
C GLY A 31 -4.85 -20.44 16.57
N LYS A 32 -4.00 -21.14 15.81
CA LYS A 32 -3.60 -20.70 14.46
C LYS A 32 -4.76 -20.76 13.45
N ILE A 33 -5.66 -21.74 13.58
CA ILE A 33 -6.74 -21.98 12.62
C ILE A 33 -8.01 -21.18 12.94
N TYR A 34 -8.47 -21.19 14.19
CA TYR A 34 -9.75 -20.63 14.63
C TYR A 34 -9.69 -19.20 15.17
N LEU A 35 -8.54 -18.76 15.73
CA LEU A 35 -8.39 -17.37 16.19
C LEU A 35 -7.63 -16.53 15.15
N GLY A 36 -6.64 -17.10 14.47
CA GLY A 36 -5.85 -16.37 13.46
C GLY A 36 -6.58 -16.08 12.15
N ALA A 37 -7.10 -17.11 11.48
CA ALA A 37 -7.67 -16.94 10.14
C ALA A 37 -8.96 -16.09 10.12
N PRO A 38 -9.95 -16.29 11.02
CA PRO A 38 -11.15 -15.46 11.05
C PRO A 38 -10.85 -13.98 11.34
N LEU A 39 -9.90 -13.68 12.22
CA LEU A 39 -9.48 -12.30 12.48
C LEU A 39 -8.75 -11.67 11.28
N VAL A 40 -7.93 -12.43 10.56
CA VAL A 40 -7.26 -11.93 9.35
C VAL A 40 -8.26 -11.69 8.22
N LEU A 41 -9.25 -12.56 8.05
CA LEU A 41 -10.32 -12.36 7.07
C LEU A 41 -11.21 -11.17 7.45
N LEU A 42 -11.55 -11.03 8.73
CA LEU A 42 -12.25 -9.85 9.25
C LEU A 42 -11.42 -8.58 9.03
N ASN A 43 -10.10 -8.61 9.25
CA ASN A 43 -9.22 -7.49 8.98
C ASN A 43 -9.23 -7.10 7.49
N ASN A 44 -9.19 -8.06 6.56
CA ASN A 44 -9.32 -7.77 5.14
C ASN A 44 -10.69 -7.14 4.82
N TYR A 45 -11.76 -7.66 5.42
CA TYR A 45 -13.10 -7.11 5.25
C TYR A 45 -13.19 -5.68 5.78
N VAL A 46 -12.74 -5.42 7.00
CA VAL A 46 -12.73 -4.08 7.62
C VAL A 46 -11.89 -3.11 6.77
N ARG A 47 -10.71 -3.52 6.31
CA ARG A 47 -9.89 -2.72 5.37
C ARG A 47 -10.66 -2.42 4.09
N SER A 48 -11.31 -3.42 3.50
CA SER A 48 -12.09 -3.22 2.28
C SER A 48 -13.24 -2.22 2.46
N VAL A 49 -13.90 -2.21 3.64
CA VAL A 49 -14.97 -1.26 3.95
C VAL A 49 -14.40 0.12 4.27
N TYR A 50 -13.32 0.20 5.05
CA TYR A 50 -12.69 1.46 5.42
C TYR A 50 -12.07 2.18 4.21
N TYR A 51 -11.40 1.44 3.33
CA TYR A 51 -10.93 1.94 2.04
C TYR A 51 -12.07 2.16 1.05
N SER A 52 -13.26 1.62 1.33
CA SER A 52 -14.44 1.82 0.50
C SER A 52 -15.17 3.14 0.77
N TYR A 53 -14.68 3.98 1.68
CA TYR A 53 -15.25 5.30 1.87
C TYR A 53 -14.99 6.16 0.64
N ASP A 54 -15.99 6.18 -0.24
CA ASP A 54 -16.04 6.93 -1.50
C ASP A 54 -15.66 8.38 -1.23
N ASP A 55 -14.42 8.74 -1.59
CA ASP A 55 -14.02 10.12 -1.64
C ASP A 55 -14.65 10.76 -2.88
N LYS A 56 -15.91 11.19 -2.72
CA LYS A 56 -16.72 11.87 -3.74
C LYS A 56 -15.99 13.04 -4.39
N ASN A 57 -14.99 13.59 -3.73
CA ASN A 57 -14.23 14.75 -4.19
C ASN A 57 -12.86 14.38 -4.78
N CYS A 58 -12.42 13.12 -4.75
CA CYS A 58 -11.11 12.73 -5.23
C CYS A 58 -10.92 13.04 -6.72
N VAL A 59 -11.86 12.61 -7.56
CA VAL A 59 -11.76 12.83 -9.01
C VAL A 59 -11.73 14.33 -9.31
N GLN A 60 -12.59 15.10 -8.63
CA GLN A 60 -12.59 16.56 -8.75
C GLN A 60 -11.27 17.19 -8.29
N TYR A 61 -10.72 16.74 -7.15
CA TYR A 61 -9.43 17.18 -6.65
C TYR A 61 -8.31 16.90 -7.66
N LEU A 62 -8.26 15.69 -8.22
CA LEU A 62 -7.23 15.29 -9.18
C LEU A 62 -7.33 16.11 -10.48
N TRP A 63 -8.53 16.39 -10.98
CA TRP A 63 -8.75 17.28 -12.12
C TRP A 63 -8.38 18.74 -11.82
N GLN A 64 -8.72 19.27 -10.65
CA GLN A 64 -8.29 20.60 -10.21
C GLN A 64 -6.76 20.70 -10.15
N LYS A 65 -6.09 19.63 -9.74
CA LYS A 65 -4.64 19.52 -9.80
C LYS A 65 -4.12 19.25 -11.21
N ARG A 66 -4.95 19.18 -12.25
CA ARG A 66 -4.55 18.92 -13.64
C ARG A 66 -3.88 17.56 -13.85
N ILE A 67 -4.21 16.58 -13.01
CA ILE A 67 -3.74 15.20 -13.17
C ILE A 67 -4.62 14.52 -14.23
N LYS A 68 -3.97 13.92 -15.24
CA LYS A 68 -4.68 13.18 -16.28
C LYS A 68 -5.11 11.83 -15.70
N ILE A 69 -6.39 11.68 -15.44
CA ILE A 69 -6.95 10.44 -14.88
C ILE A 69 -8.09 9.88 -15.73
N LYS A 70 -8.31 8.57 -15.63
CA LYS A 70 -9.56 7.91 -15.99
C LYS A 70 -10.21 7.37 -14.71
N PRO A 71 -11.37 7.92 -14.28
CA PRO A 71 -12.15 7.32 -13.22
C PRO A 71 -12.62 5.92 -13.62
N VAL A 72 -12.49 4.95 -12.72
CA VAL A 72 -12.99 3.58 -12.92
C VAL A 72 -14.07 3.26 -11.88
N GLY A 73 -13.91 3.72 -10.64
CA GLY A 73 -14.85 3.48 -9.55
C GLY A 73 -14.73 2.07 -9.00
N ARG A 74 -15.88 1.49 -8.61
CA ARG A 74 -15.94 0.21 -7.90
C ARG A 74 -15.49 -0.95 -8.80
N LYS A 75 -14.49 -1.69 -8.36
CA LYS A 75 -14.02 -2.92 -9.00
C LYS A 75 -13.88 -4.05 -7.99
N ASN A 76 -14.43 -5.20 -8.38
CA ASN A 76 -14.16 -6.48 -7.75
C ASN A 76 -13.39 -7.32 -8.77
N PHE A 77 -12.12 -7.59 -8.49
CA PHE A 77 -11.28 -8.35 -9.41
C PHE A 77 -11.32 -9.85 -9.10
N ARG A 78 -11.28 -10.21 -7.82
CA ARG A 78 -11.32 -11.58 -7.26
C ARG A 78 -11.70 -11.52 -5.78
N ASP A 79 -12.01 -12.67 -5.18
CA ASP A 79 -12.26 -12.80 -3.74
C ASP A 79 -11.15 -12.15 -2.92
N GLY A 80 -11.52 -11.16 -2.10
CA GLY A 80 -10.59 -10.42 -1.23
C GLY A 80 -9.89 -9.20 -1.86
N CYS A 81 -10.11 -8.93 -3.16
CA CYS A 81 -9.54 -7.77 -3.87
C CYS A 81 -10.65 -6.82 -4.32
N PHE A 82 -11.11 -6.03 -3.36
CA PHE A 82 -12.19 -5.07 -3.55
C PHE A 82 -11.67 -3.63 -3.47
N ILE A 83 -11.92 -2.84 -4.52
CA ILE A 83 -11.53 -1.43 -4.59
C ILE A 83 -12.77 -0.63 -4.94
N SER A 84 -13.08 0.41 -4.17
CA SER A 84 -14.32 1.18 -4.35
C SER A 84 -14.19 2.38 -5.29
N ASP A 85 -12.99 2.95 -5.35
CA ASP A 85 -12.69 4.29 -5.80
C ASP A 85 -11.45 4.29 -6.71
N LEU A 86 -11.37 3.29 -7.59
CA LEU A 86 -10.23 3.09 -8.46
C LEU A 86 -10.12 4.21 -9.50
N VAL A 87 -8.92 4.76 -9.66
CA VAL A 87 -8.56 5.67 -10.74
C VAL A 87 -7.34 5.15 -11.49
N VAL A 88 -7.26 5.48 -12.78
CA VAL A 88 -6.06 5.23 -13.58
C VAL A 88 -5.40 6.56 -13.89
N ILE A 89 -4.20 6.79 -13.35
CA ILE A 89 -3.38 7.97 -13.65
C ILE A 89 -2.63 7.73 -14.96
N LYS A 90 -2.62 8.73 -15.83
CA LYS A 90 -1.94 8.70 -17.14
C LYS A 90 -0.80 9.70 -17.15
N GLY A 91 0.41 9.21 -17.42
CA GLY A 91 1.64 10.03 -17.47
C GLY A 91 2.29 10.20 -16.10
N GLY A 92 3.57 10.59 -16.11
CA GLY A 92 4.39 10.74 -14.90
C GLY A 92 4.90 9.43 -14.29
N PHE A 93 4.44 8.25 -14.76
CA PHE A 93 4.81 6.94 -14.19
C PHE A 93 5.31 5.91 -15.23
N GLY A 94 5.66 6.36 -16.44
CA GLY A 94 6.05 5.54 -17.60
C GLY A 94 4.90 4.72 -18.21
N THR A 95 4.04 4.14 -17.38
CA THR A 95 2.86 3.38 -17.75
C THR A 95 1.63 3.86 -16.97
N PRO A 96 0.40 3.52 -17.40
CA PRO A 96 -0.80 3.86 -16.64
C PRO A 96 -0.79 3.23 -15.24
N LEU A 97 -1.00 4.05 -14.21
CA LEU A 97 -0.95 3.62 -12.81
C LEU A 97 -2.36 3.40 -12.27
N PHE A 98 -2.64 2.19 -11.79
CA PHE A 98 -3.90 1.83 -11.13
C PHE A 98 -3.77 2.10 -9.62
N ALA A 99 -4.47 3.13 -9.14
CA ALA A 99 -4.38 3.58 -7.76
C ALA A 99 -5.78 3.76 -7.17
N SER A 100 -5.95 3.47 -5.88
CA SER A 100 -7.09 3.97 -5.14
C SER A 100 -7.05 5.49 -5.11
N CYS A 101 -8.20 6.12 -4.88
CA CYS A 101 -8.26 7.58 -4.78
C CYS A 101 -7.42 8.11 -3.61
N ARG A 102 -7.35 7.35 -2.51
CA ARG A 102 -6.46 7.67 -1.37
C ARG A 102 -5.00 7.70 -1.78
N LEU A 103 -4.53 6.66 -2.48
CA LEU A 103 -3.14 6.59 -2.96
C LEU A 103 -2.84 7.69 -3.98
N ALA A 104 -3.75 7.92 -4.94
CA ALA A 104 -3.60 8.94 -5.97
C ALA A 104 -3.41 10.34 -5.37
N LYS A 105 -4.23 10.72 -4.38
CA LYS A 105 -4.08 12.00 -3.69
C LYS A 105 -2.77 12.10 -2.91
N ALA A 106 -2.37 11.02 -2.23
CA ALA A 106 -1.11 11.00 -1.50
C ALA A 106 0.09 11.20 -2.45
N LEU A 107 0.11 10.49 -3.58
CA LEU A 107 1.15 10.63 -4.60
C LEU A 107 1.21 12.05 -5.17
N VAL A 108 0.08 12.65 -5.52
CA VAL A 108 0.05 14.02 -6.07
C VAL A 108 0.56 15.06 -5.07
N ARG A 109 0.22 14.89 -3.79
CA ARG A 109 0.71 15.78 -2.73
C ARG A 109 2.20 15.58 -2.50
N PHE A 110 2.63 14.33 -2.34
CA PHE A 110 4.03 13.96 -2.16
C PHE A 110 4.91 14.43 -3.32
N GLU A 111 4.48 14.20 -4.57
CA GLU A 111 5.22 14.62 -5.76
C GLU A 111 5.48 16.14 -5.73
N ARG A 112 4.44 16.93 -5.44
CA ARG A 112 4.50 18.40 -5.50
C ARG A 112 5.20 19.04 -4.32
N GLN A 113 5.01 18.47 -3.14
CA GLN A 113 5.42 19.10 -1.88
C GLN A 113 6.76 18.55 -1.37
N VAL A 114 7.20 17.40 -1.86
CA VAL A 114 8.44 16.75 -1.44
C VAL A 114 9.33 16.44 -2.63
N LEU A 115 8.85 15.60 -3.57
CA LEU A 115 9.72 15.03 -4.60
C LEU A 115 10.28 16.10 -5.54
N GLN A 116 9.43 16.99 -6.06
CA GLN A 116 9.86 18.04 -6.98
C GLN A 116 10.74 19.10 -6.30
N PRO A 117 10.41 19.61 -5.10
CA PRO A 117 11.32 20.48 -4.34
C PRO A 117 12.70 19.83 -4.11
N LEU A 118 12.75 18.59 -3.61
CA LEU A 118 14.03 17.89 -3.40
C LEU A 118 14.81 17.68 -4.70
N ALA A 119 14.12 17.41 -5.82
CA ALA A 119 14.77 17.28 -7.13
C ALA A 119 15.45 18.60 -7.54
N TRP A 120 14.79 19.73 -7.31
CA TRP A 120 15.39 21.05 -7.54
C TRP A 120 16.55 21.34 -6.60
N ASP A 121 16.42 21.05 -5.31
CA ASP A 121 17.45 21.34 -4.32
C ASP A 121 18.73 20.53 -4.57
N TYR A 122 18.59 19.25 -4.94
CA TYR A 122 19.72 18.37 -5.18
C TYR A 122 20.30 18.53 -6.59
N PHE A 123 19.45 18.63 -7.62
CA PHE A 123 19.89 18.51 -9.01
C PHE A 123 19.64 19.75 -9.86
N GLY A 124 18.85 20.71 -9.37
CA GLY A 124 18.46 21.88 -10.16
C GLY A 124 17.60 21.52 -11.38
N VAL A 125 16.97 20.33 -11.38
CA VAL A 125 16.17 19.82 -12.50
C VAL A 125 14.94 19.11 -11.96
N ALA A 126 13.80 19.38 -12.57
CA ALA A 126 12.53 18.72 -12.22
C ALA A 126 12.51 17.25 -12.65
N ILE A 127 11.82 16.41 -11.88
CA ILE A 127 11.50 15.03 -12.27
C ILE A 127 10.42 15.05 -13.34
N LYS A 128 10.60 14.22 -14.38
CA LYS A 128 9.64 13.99 -15.46
C LYS A 128 8.81 12.72 -15.21
N GLU A 129 9.43 11.70 -14.62
CA GLU A 129 8.83 10.38 -14.44
C GLU A 129 9.29 9.73 -13.14
N ILE A 130 8.33 9.16 -12.41
CA ILE A 130 8.56 8.22 -11.30
C ILE A 130 8.51 6.82 -11.88
N GLU A 131 9.62 6.09 -11.82
CA GLU A 131 9.66 4.71 -12.26
C GLU A 131 9.09 3.80 -11.17
N GLN A 132 8.30 2.81 -11.56
CA GLN A 132 7.55 1.98 -10.63
C GLN A 132 7.34 0.55 -11.14
N ALA A 133 7.22 -0.39 -10.21
CA ALA A 133 6.96 -1.81 -10.44
C ALA A 133 5.49 -2.22 -10.20
N GLY A 134 4.61 -1.24 -9.99
CA GLY A 134 3.16 -1.41 -9.89
C GLY A 134 2.58 -0.80 -8.63
N ALA A 135 1.30 -0.42 -8.72
CA ALA A 135 0.49 -0.06 -7.56
C ALA A 135 -0.61 -1.09 -7.24
N TYR A 136 -1.10 -1.80 -8.24
CA TYR A 136 -2.14 -2.82 -8.07
C TYR A 136 -1.60 -4.23 -8.35
N ASN A 137 -1.77 -5.13 -7.39
CA ASN A 137 -1.51 -6.55 -7.52
C ASN A 137 -2.36 -7.35 -6.52
N CYS A 138 -3.36 -8.08 -7.02
CA CYS A 138 -4.27 -8.88 -6.19
C CYS A 138 -3.58 -10.13 -5.64
N ARG A 139 -2.94 -10.00 -4.48
CA ARG A 139 -2.27 -11.10 -3.78
C ARG A 139 -2.21 -10.91 -2.27
N PRO A 140 -2.07 -12.01 -1.49
CA PRO A 140 -1.67 -11.91 -0.10
C PRO A 140 -0.26 -11.32 0.05
N VAL A 141 0.04 -10.84 1.25
CA VAL A 141 1.39 -10.48 1.67
C VAL A 141 2.26 -11.73 1.61
N ARG A 142 3.49 -11.58 1.10
CA ARG A 142 4.44 -12.70 0.98
C ARG A 142 4.66 -13.33 2.37
N GLY A 143 4.56 -14.65 2.45
CA GLY A 143 4.67 -15.38 3.71
C GLY A 143 3.43 -15.32 4.62
N ARG A 144 2.34 -14.62 4.24
CA ARG A 144 1.10 -14.51 5.04
C ARG A 144 -0.12 -14.89 4.21
N LYS A 145 -0.45 -16.19 4.17
CA LYS A 145 -1.46 -16.81 3.29
C LYS A 145 -2.81 -16.07 3.18
N PHE A 146 -3.32 -15.50 4.27
CA PHE A 146 -4.66 -14.91 4.30
C PHE A 146 -4.66 -13.38 4.38
N LEU A 147 -3.53 -12.73 4.66
CA LEU A 147 -3.50 -11.28 4.82
C LEU A 147 -3.29 -10.63 3.46
N MET A 148 -4.26 -9.87 2.97
CA MET A 148 -4.15 -9.20 1.67
C MET A 148 -3.15 -8.04 1.73
N SER A 149 -2.28 -7.93 0.72
CA SER A 149 -1.34 -6.81 0.59
C SER A 149 -2.10 -5.49 0.36
N GLU A 150 -1.50 -4.35 0.71
CA GLU A 150 -2.05 -3.04 0.31
C GLU A 150 -2.11 -2.86 -1.21
N HIS A 151 -1.25 -3.55 -1.98
CA HIS A 151 -1.39 -3.62 -3.45
C HIS A 151 -2.69 -4.26 -3.92
N ALA A 152 -3.28 -5.16 -3.13
CA ALA A 152 -4.57 -5.77 -3.47
C ALA A 152 -5.73 -4.76 -3.45
N PHE A 153 -5.52 -3.64 -2.74
CA PHE A 153 -6.46 -2.53 -2.63
C PHE A 153 -6.03 -1.31 -3.47
N ALA A 154 -4.98 -1.44 -4.29
CA ALA A 154 -4.32 -0.33 -5.00
C ALA A 154 -3.93 0.84 -4.06
N ASN A 155 -3.58 0.50 -2.82
CA ASN A 155 -3.20 1.44 -1.75
C ASN A 155 -1.68 1.54 -1.55
N ALA A 156 -0.90 0.82 -2.34
CA ALA A 156 0.54 0.85 -2.30
C ALA A 156 1.13 1.08 -3.70
N ILE A 157 2.38 1.53 -3.75
CA ILE A 157 3.19 1.63 -4.97
C ILE A 157 4.61 1.20 -4.66
N ASP A 158 5.19 0.44 -5.58
CA ASP A 158 6.61 0.10 -5.57
C ASP A 158 7.34 1.05 -6.53
N ILE A 159 8.12 2.01 -6.02
CA ILE A 159 8.89 2.98 -6.80
C ILE A 159 10.31 2.45 -6.98
N THR A 160 10.83 2.41 -8.19
CA THR A 160 12.16 1.86 -8.52
C THR A 160 13.20 2.93 -8.86
N GLY A 161 12.75 4.15 -9.17
CA GLY A 161 13.65 5.22 -9.60
C GLY A 161 12.94 6.49 -10.07
N PHE A 162 13.72 7.42 -10.59
CA PHE A 162 13.26 8.71 -11.08
C PHE A 162 14.01 9.11 -12.35
N LYS A 163 13.28 9.63 -13.35
CA LYS A 163 13.86 10.26 -14.55
C LYS A 163 13.63 11.75 -14.52
N PHE A 164 14.70 12.50 -14.74
CA PHE A 164 14.72 13.95 -14.75
C PHE A 164 14.42 14.49 -16.16
N LYS A 165 14.04 15.78 -16.25
CA LYS A 165 13.69 16.41 -17.53
C LYS A 165 14.87 16.52 -18.50
N ASP A 166 16.10 16.54 -18.01
CA ASP A 166 17.34 16.60 -18.78
C ASP A 166 17.84 15.20 -19.22
N GLY A 167 17.15 14.13 -18.82
CA GLY A 167 17.53 12.75 -19.13
C GLY A 167 18.39 12.07 -18.07
N TYR A 168 18.75 12.75 -16.98
CA TYR A 168 19.39 12.09 -15.85
C TYR A 168 18.44 11.09 -15.20
N GLU A 169 18.97 9.96 -14.73
CA GLU A 169 18.19 8.90 -14.08
C GLU A 169 18.83 8.51 -12.74
N ILE A 170 17.97 8.18 -11.78
CA ILE A 170 18.35 7.59 -10.49
C ILE A 170 17.58 6.29 -10.34
N LYS A 171 18.28 5.18 -10.09
CA LYS A 171 17.69 3.89 -9.75
C LYS A 171 17.97 3.59 -8.28
N ILE A 172 16.95 3.17 -7.53
CA ILE A 172 17.12 2.85 -6.11
C ILE A 172 18.15 1.73 -5.93
N LYS A 173 18.04 0.66 -6.73
CA LYS A 173 18.99 -0.46 -6.73
C LYS A 173 20.46 -0.06 -6.90
N GLU A 174 20.73 0.96 -7.70
CA GLU A 174 22.10 1.36 -8.07
C GLU A 174 22.64 2.46 -7.15
N ASN A 175 21.74 3.31 -6.64
CA ASN A 175 22.14 4.55 -5.99
C ASN A 175 21.84 4.60 -4.49
N TRP A 176 21.11 3.64 -3.91
CA TRP A 176 20.76 3.66 -2.49
C TRP A 176 21.97 3.55 -1.56
N ASP A 177 22.87 2.60 -1.83
CA ASP A 177 24.07 2.32 -1.03
C ASP A 177 25.34 2.93 -1.63
N THR A 178 25.26 3.53 -2.80
CA THR A 178 26.40 4.19 -3.47
C THR A 178 26.54 5.61 -2.95
N PRO A 179 27.59 5.94 -2.16
CA PRO A 179 27.72 7.26 -1.56
C PRO A 179 27.71 8.37 -2.60
N GLY A 180 26.91 9.40 -2.36
CA GLY A 180 26.81 10.52 -3.27
C GLY A 180 25.51 11.30 -3.14
N ARG A 181 25.33 12.24 -4.05
CA ARG A 181 24.16 13.11 -4.10
C ARG A 181 22.86 12.31 -4.32
N ALA A 182 22.87 11.31 -5.19
CA ALA A 182 21.72 10.45 -5.47
C ALA A 182 21.28 9.65 -4.22
N ALA A 183 22.23 9.04 -3.50
CA ALA A 183 21.92 8.37 -2.22
C ALA A 183 21.25 9.34 -1.23
N LYS A 184 21.85 10.51 -0.99
CA LYS A 184 21.30 11.52 -0.07
C LYS A 184 19.88 11.97 -0.47
N PHE A 185 19.67 12.22 -1.77
CA PHE A 185 18.34 12.52 -2.30
C PHE A 185 17.33 11.41 -2.02
N LEU A 186 17.70 10.14 -2.26
CA LEU A 186 16.84 8.99 -2.01
C LEU A 186 16.47 8.83 -0.52
N ARG A 187 17.42 9.05 0.40
CA ARG A 187 17.16 9.03 1.85
C ARG A 187 16.17 10.13 2.26
N ASP A 188 16.35 11.34 1.74
CA ASP A 188 15.46 12.46 2.05
C ASP A 188 14.06 12.25 1.44
N VAL A 189 14.00 11.69 0.24
CA VAL A 189 12.75 11.26 -0.40
C VAL A 189 12.00 10.27 0.48
N SER A 190 12.65 9.19 0.95
CA SER A 190 11.99 8.19 1.80
C SER A 190 11.62 8.75 3.17
N LYS A 191 12.46 9.60 3.76
CA LYS A 191 12.20 10.23 5.06
C LYS A 191 10.96 11.11 5.01
N HIS A 192 10.87 12.00 4.03
CA HIS A 192 9.74 12.94 3.90
C HIS A 192 8.47 12.28 3.33
N ALA A 193 8.58 11.12 2.68
CA ALA A 193 7.42 10.33 2.26
C ALA A 193 6.50 9.96 3.45
N CYS A 194 7.06 9.80 4.65
CA CYS A 194 6.27 9.50 5.86
C CYS A 194 5.24 10.58 6.26
N LEU A 195 5.30 11.78 5.69
CA LEU A 195 4.28 12.80 5.86
C LEU A 195 3.00 12.53 5.06
N TYR A 196 3.06 11.64 4.06
CA TYR A 196 1.99 11.38 3.09
C TYR A 196 1.55 9.92 3.05
N PHE A 197 2.42 9.01 3.46
CA PHE A 197 2.21 7.58 3.47
C PHE A 197 2.24 7.04 4.90
N THR A 198 1.39 6.06 5.20
CA THR A 198 1.33 5.43 6.52
C THR A 198 2.41 4.38 6.69
N SER A 199 2.90 3.79 5.59
CA SER A 199 4.06 2.92 5.58
C SER A 199 5.01 3.34 4.47
N VAL A 200 6.29 3.44 4.81
CA VAL A 200 7.39 3.62 3.87
C VAL A 200 8.40 2.53 4.18
N VAL A 201 8.61 1.63 3.22
CA VAL A 201 9.62 0.57 3.30
C VAL A 201 10.69 0.85 2.26
N THR A 202 11.93 0.71 2.67
CA THR A 202 13.14 1.06 1.95
C THR A 202 14.07 -0.16 1.84
N PRO A 203 15.15 -0.08 1.05
CA PRO A 203 16.13 -1.17 0.99
C PRO A 203 16.77 -1.53 2.34
N ASP A 204 16.82 -0.60 3.31
CA ASP A 204 17.35 -0.89 4.65
C ASP A 204 16.44 -1.83 5.47
N ASP A 205 15.15 -1.88 5.16
CA ASP A 205 14.17 -2.61 5.97
C ASP A 205 14.28 -4.14 5.79
N ASN A 206 14.54 -4.60 4.56
CA ASN A 206 14.78 -6.01 4.24
C ASN A 206 15.19 -6.22 2.78
N SER A 207 15.77 -7.40 2.50
CA SER A 207 16.26 -7.78 1.18
C SER A 207 15.19 -7.79 0.07
N ALA A 208 13.92 -7.98 0.41
CA ALA A 208 12.84 -7.98 -0.58
C ALA A 208 12.55 -6.57 -1.14
N HIS A 209 13.05 -5.51 -0.50
CA HIS A 209 12.93 -4.12 -0.94
C HIS A 209 14.29 -3.54 -1.37
N SER A 210 15.29 -4.39 -1.66
CA SER A 210 16.65 -3.96 -1.99
C SER A 210 16.75 -3.07 -3.25
N ASP A 211 15.73 -3.09 -4.11
CA ASP A 211 15.72 -2.40 -5.40
C ASP A 211 14.57 -1.37 -5.57
N HIS A 212 13.75 -1.15 -4.54
CA HIS A 212 12.60 -0.25 -4.62
C HIS A 212 12.16 0.30 -3.25
N PHE A 213 11.38 1.37 -3.30
CA PHE A 213 10.59 1.81 -2.16
C PHE A 213 9.18 1.26 -2.24
N HIS A 214 8.65 0.75 -1.13
CA HIS A 214 7.24 0.42 -1.01
C HIS A 214 6.53 1.46 -0.15
N PHE A 215 5.72 2.31 -0.79
CA PHE A 215 4.93 3.33 -0.11
C PHE A 215 3.47 2.92 -0.08
N SER A 216 2.81 3.02 1.08
CA SER A 216 1.39 2.71 1.19
C SER A 216 0.60 3.68 2.08
N VAL A 217 -0.70 3.79 1.79
CA VAL A 217 -1.67 4.57 2.56
C VAL A 217 -2.61 3.68 3.37
N GLY A 218 -2.15 2.46 3.70
CA GLY A 218 -2.90 1.48 4.46
C GLY A 218 -3.21 1.92 5.90
N LEU A 219 -4.08 1.18 6.59
CA LEU A 219 -4.47 1.44 7.98
C LEU A 219 -3.31 1.27 8.97
N PHE A 220 -2.39 0.36 8.67
CA PHE A 220 -1.27 0.02 9.53
C PHE A 220 0.00 0.11 8.70
N GLY A 221 1.03 0.71 9.28
CA GLY A 221 2.31 0.89 8.66
C GLY A 221 3.32 1.36 9.67
N ASN A 222 4.59 1.12 9.36
CA ASN A 222 5.68 1.72 10.10
C ASN A 222 6.32 2.77 9.20
N CYS A 223 6.56 3.93 9.80
CA CYS A 223 7.28 5.01 9.19
C CYS A 223 8.42 5.37 10.13
N THR A 224 9.57 4.72 9.93
CA THR A 224 10.78 4.96 10.70
C THR A 224 11.57 6.04 9.98
N GLY A 225 11.07 7.28 10.01
CA GLY A 225 11.69 8.45 9.38
C GLY A 225 12.96 8.95 10.09
N ASN A 226 13.83 8.04 10.52
CA ASN A 226 15.08 8.39 11.18
C ASN A 226 16.13 8.82 10.16
#